data_AF-A0AAD8C3Y2-F1
#
_entry.id   AF-A0AAD8C3Y2-F1
#
_cell.length_a   1.000
_cell.length_b   1.000
_cell.length_c   1.000
_cell.angle_alpha   90.00
_cell.angle_beta   90.00
_cell.angle_gamma   90.00
#
_symmetry.space_group_name_H-M   'P 1'
#
loop_
_entity.id
_entity.type
_entity.pdbx_description
1 polymer ?
#
loop_
_entity_poly.entity_id
_entity_poly.type
_entity_poly.pdbx_seq_one_letter_code
_entity_poly.pdbx_strand_id
1 'polypeptide(L)'
;TKETLLQIIKERILPGTTIMSDCWCSYDCLNSEGYRHQTVNHTYNFVNPETKAHTQHVERLWREVRWKAGNKRHHMFGHLMEFLFRFKHTVYQKRFHEIFKNIATLYRPISTDNDPKTTQDTTPPETEPVAITEIIPPTPISTHSIVAPILTAKESICQCHKSPPSKNALI
;
A
#
# COMPACT_ATOMS: atom_id res chain seq x y z
N THR A 1 5.12 7.39 14.31
CA THR A 1 6.33 8.02 14.88
C THR A 1 7.55 7.49 14.15
N LYS A 2 8.76 8.01 14.43
CA LYS A 2 10.00 7.55 13.77
C LYS A 2 10.26 6.06 13.99
N GLU A 3 9.98 5.56 15.19
CA GLU A 3 10.23 4.19 15.63
C GLU A 3 9.36 3.19 14.88
N THR A 4 8.05 3.48 14.79
CA THR A 4 7.08 2.65 14.06
C THR A 4 7.39 2.59 12.57
N LEU A 5 7.79 3.71 11.98
CA LEU A 5 8.23 3.75 10.58
C LEU A 5 9.48 2.88 10.35
N LEU A 6 10.49 3.04 11.21
CA LEU A 6 11.74 2.30 11.10
C LEU A 6 11.52 0.78 11.25
N GLN A 7 10.66 0.37 12.18
CA GLN A 7 10.29 -1.03 12.35
C GLN A 7 9.68 -1.60 11.06
N ILE A 8 8.72 -0.90 10.45
CA ILE A 8 8.12 -1.33 9.18
C ILE A 8 9.17 -1.40 8.07
N ILE A 9 10.10 -0.46 8.01
CA ILE A 9 11.19 -0.48 7.01
C ILE A 9 12.07 -1.72 7.20
N LYS A 10 12.48 -2.03 8.43
CA LYS A 10 13.29 -3.22 8.74
C LYS A 10 12.57 -4.53 8.41
N GLU A 11 11.27 -4.59 8.67
CA GLU A 11 10.46 -5.78 8.37
C GLU A 11 10.24 -5.99 6.86
N ARG A 12 10.19 -4.91 6.07
CA ARG A 12 9.72 -4.96 4.67
C ARG A 12 10.79 -4.67 3.63
N ILE A 13 11.93 -4.10 4.02
CA ILE A 13 12.98 -3.67 3.10
C ILE A 13 14.30 -4.30 3.51
N LEU A 14 14.93 -4.99 2.55
CA LEU A 14 16.23 -5.63 2.74
C LEU A 14 17.30 -4.59 3.11
N PRO A 15 18.18 -4.88 4.09
CA PRO A 15 19.34 -4.04 4.41
C PRO A 15 20.21 -3.77 3.17
N GLY A 16 20.86 -2.60 3.11
CA GLY A 16 21.66 -2.17 1.96
C GLY A 16 20.85 -1.62 0.79
N THR A 17 19.52 -1.72 0.81
CA THR A 17 18.66 -1.13 -0.22
C THR A 17 18.77 0.39 -0.25
N THR A 18 18.69 0.97 -1.45
CA THR A 18 18.60 2.43 -1.60
C THR A 18 17.16 2.88 -1.41
N ILE A 19 16.91 3.72 -0.42
CA ILE A 19 15.59 4.30 -0.15
C ILE A 19 15.60 5.74 -0.67
N MET A 20 14.70 6.04 -1.60
CA MET A 20 14.47 7.41 -2.10
C MET A 20 13.23 8.00 -1.43
N SER A 21 13.36 9.15 -0.76
CA SER A 21 12.24 9.82 -0.12
C SER A 21 12.36 11.35 -0.19
N ASP A 22 11.32 12.03 0.29
CA ASP A 22 11.41 13.44 0.66
C ASP A 22 12.32 13.65 1.90
N CYS A 23 12.69 14.89 2.16
CA CYS A 23 13.55 15.30 3.28
C CYS A 23 12.83 15.31 4.65
N TRP A 24 12.02 14.29 4.98
CA TRP A 24 11.36 14.23 6.28
C TRP A 24 12.31 13.71 7.38
N CYS A 25 12.32 14.37 8.55
CA CYS A 25 13.28 14.14 9.64
C CYS A 25 13.28 12.71 10.20
N SER A 26 12.16 12.01 10.14
CA SER A 26 12.07 10.61 10.59
C SER A 26 12.99 9.68 9.78
N TYR A 27 13.33 10.04 8.54
CA TYR A 27 14.21 9.24 7.68
C TYR A 27 15.71 9.47 7.93
N ASP A 28 16.11 10.46 8.75
CA ASP A 28 17.54 10.77 8.95
C ASP A 28 18.34 9.60 9.56
N CYS A 29 17.67 8.64 10.22
CA CYS A 29 18.29 7.44 10.76
C CYS A 29 18.56 6.33 9.74
N LEU A 30 18.07 6.43 8.51
CA LEU A 30 18.16 5.32 7.55
C LEU A 30 19.61 4.95 7.20
N ASN A 31 20.50 5.94 7.09
CA ASN A 31 21.92 5.71 6.83
C ASN A 31 22.61 4.95 7.98
N SER A 32 22.30 5.28 9.23
CA SER A 32 22.84 4.56 10.40
C SER A 32 22.29 3.14 10.54
N GLU A 33 21.12 2.89 9.95
CA GLU A 33 20.43 1.60 10.02
C GLU A 33 20.78 0.66 8.86
N GLY A 34 21.82 1.02 8.08
CA GLY A 34 22.35 0.19 6.99
C GLY A 34 21.62 0.34 5.65
N TYR A 35 20.80 1.39 5.48
CA TYR A 35 20.17 1.72 4.21
C TYR A 35 20.91 2.87 3.51
N ARG A 36 20.87 2.90 2.17
CA ARG A 36 21.41 4.04 1.42
C ARG A 36 20.30 5.05 1.17
N HIS A 37 20.24 6.11 1.96
CA HIS A 37 19.17 7.10 1.87
C HIS A 37 19.49 8.20 0.85
N GLN A 38 18.63 8.37 -0.13
CA GLN A 38 18.67 9.47 -1.08
C GLN A 38 17.44 10.35 -0.89
N THR A 39 17.67 11.67 -0.79
CA THR A 39 16.61 12.63 -0.48
C THR A 39 16.38 13.61 -1.62
N VAL A 40 15.11 14.00 -1.76
CA VAL A 40 14.69 15.09 -2.64
C VAL A 40 14.13 16.21 -1.80
N ASN A 41 14.74 17.39 -1.91
CA ASN A 41 14.22 18.59 -1.28
C ASN A 41 13.32 19.35 -2.25
N HIS A 42 12.02 19.11 -2.14
CA HIS A 42 10.98 19.71 -3.00
C HIS A 42 10.83 21.22 -2.84
N THR A 43 11.45 21.85 -1.83
CA THR A 43 11.53 23.32 -1.77
C THR A 43 12.46 23.89 -2.84
N TYR A 44 13.52 23.15 -3.19
CA TYR A 44 14.55 23.65 -4.11
C TYR A 44 14.51 22.95 -5.46
N ASN A 45 14.21 21.65 -5.51
CA ASN A 45 14.33 20.85 -6.72
C ASN A 45 13.26 19.75 -6.80
N PHE A 46 12.79 19.45 -8.01
CA PHE A 46 11.92 18.28 -8.28
C PHE A 46 12.70 16.98 -8.51
N VAL A 47 13.99 17.11 -8.84
CA VAL A 47 14.96 16.01 -9.00
C VAL A 47 16.24 16.47 -8.33
N ASN A 48 16.83 15.66 -7.47
CA ASN A 48 18.09 16.01 -6.84
C ASN A 48 19.19 16.12 -7.92
N PRO A 49 19.87 17.27 -8.08
CA PRO A 49 20.83 17.48 -9.17
C PRO A 49 22.07 16.59 -9.05
N GLU A 50 22.47 16.24 -7.82
CA GLU A 50 23.67 15.44 -7.53
C GLU A 50 23.39 13.94 -7.64
N THR A 51 22.35 13.47 -6.95
CA THR A 51 22.04 12.04 -6.87
C THR A 51 21.09 11.56 -7.96
N LYS A 52 20.46 12.48 -8.69
CA LYS A 52 19.36 12.23 -9.65
C LYS A 52 18.12 11.57 -9.03
N ALA A 53 18.03 11.53 -7.70
CA ALA A 53 16.87 10.99 -6.99
C ALA A 53 15.60 11.79 -7.29
N HIS A 54 14.47 11.09 -7.44
CA HIS A 54 13.15 11.69 -7.63
C HIS A 54 12.04 10.78 -7.06
N THR A 55 10.94 11.38 -6.59
CA THR A 55 9.78 10.65 -6.02
C THR A 55 8.54 10.67 -6.93
N GLN A 56 8.68 11.16 -8.16
CA GLN A 56 7.58 11.44 -9.10
C GLN A 56 6.71 10.22 -9.42
N HIS A 57 7.30 9.04 -9.61
CA HIS A 57 6.54 7.82 -9.89
C HIS A 57 5.61 7.45 -8.74
N VAL A 58 6.11 7.54 -7.50
CA VAL A 58 5.34 7.27 -6.28
C VAL A 58 4.24 8.31 -6.11
N GLU A 59 4.55 9.59 -6.34
CA GLU A 59 3.57 10.68 -6.29
C GLU A 59 2.45 10.51 -7.32
N ARG A 60 2.79 10.13 -8.55
CA ARG A 60 1.82 9.81 -9.61
C ARG A 60 0.93 8.65 -9.19
N LEU A 61 1.51 7.57 -8.67
CA LEU A 61 0.76 6.41 -8.20
C LEU A 61 -0.23 6.79 -7.09
N TRP A 62 0.21 7.59 -6.11
CA TRP A 62 -0.68 8.09 -5.06
C TRP A 62 -1.80 8.99 -5.58
N ARG A 63 -1.54 9.77 -6.63
CA ARG A 63 -2.58 10.59 -7.28
C ARG A 63 -3.68 9.72 -7.88
N GLU A 64 -3.35 8.62 -8.55
CA GLU A 64 -4.34 7.69 -9.10
C GLU A 64 -5.23 7.07 -8.01
N VAL A 65 -4.63 6.70 -6.87
CA VAL A 65 -5.38 6.15 -5.73
C VAL A 65 -6.31 7.20 -5.12
N ARG A 66 -5.81 8.42 -4.88
CA ARG A 66 -6.58 9.50 -4.24
C ARG A 66 -7.67 10.07 -5.13
N TRP A 67 -7.45 10.14 -6.44
CA TRP A 67 -8.42 10.67 -7.39
C TRP A 67 -9.77 9.94 -7.28
N LYS A 68 -9.74 8.61 -7.11
CA LYS A 68 -10.94 7.80 -6.94
C LYS A 68 -11.53 7.87 -5.53
N ALA A 69 -10.68 7.94 -4.49
CA ALA A 69 -11.14 8.02 -3.11
C ALA A 69 -11.73 9.37 -2.71
N GLY A 70 -11.41 10.43 -3.46
CA GLY A 70 -11.68 11.80 -3.05
C GLY A 70 -11.03 12.12 -1.69
N ASN A 71 -11.59 13.10 -0.98
CA ASN A 71 -11.12 13.49 0.36
C ASN A 71 -11.70 12.61 1.50
N LYS A 72 -12.43 11.53 1.17
CA LYS A 72 -13.10 10.69 2.17
C LYS A 72 -12.16 9.59 2.66
N ARG A 73 -11.46 9.86 3.76
CA ARG A 73 -10.48 8.93 4.36
C ARG A 73 -11.03 7.53 4.63
N HIS A 74 -12.32 7.39 4.95
CA HIS A 74 -12.95 6.10 5.25
C HIS A 74 -13.06 5.14 4.06
N HIS A 75 -13.09 5.64 2.81
CA HIS A 75 -13.11 4.80 1.62
C HIS A 75 -11.70 4.51 1.06
N MET A 76 -10.66 5.13 1.61
CA MET A 76 -9.28 5.03 1.10
C MET A 76 -8.82 3.58 0.97
N PHE A 77 -9.13 2.74 1.95
CA PHE A 77 -8.74 1.33 1.95
C PHE A 77 -9.40 0.56 0.80
N GLY A 78 -10.71 0.75 0.59
CA GLY A 78 -11.44 0.11 -0.52
C GLY A 78 -10.89 0.53 -1.88
N HIS A 79 -10.58 1.82 -2.06
CA HIS A 79 -9.98 2.31 -3.30
C HIS A 79 -8.55 1.86 -3.50
N LEU A 80 -7.75 1.75 -2.44
CA LEU A 80 -6.42 1.17 -2.51
C LEU A 80 -6.51 -0.29 -2.95
N MET A 81 -7.42 -1.07 -2.38
CA MET A 81 -7.64 -2.47 -2.76
C MET A 81 -8.12 -2.61 -4.21
N GLU A 82 -9.07 -1.77 -4.65
CA GLU A 82 -9.51 -1.70 -6.04
C GLU A 82 -8.33 -1.38 -6.97
N PHE A 83 -7.52 -0.37 -6.62
CA PHE A 83 -6.34 0.03 -7.38
C PHE A 83 -5.32 -1.11 -7.49
N LEU A 84 -4.97 -1.76 -6.37
CA LEU A 84 -4.04 -2.88 -6.34
C LEU A 84 -4.56 -4.07 -7.14
N PHE A 85 -5.87 -4.35 -7.06
CA PHE A 85 -6.50 -5.40 -7.85
C PHE A 85 -6.39 -5.12 -9.36
N ARG A 86 -6.66 -3.88 -9.78
CA ARG A 86 -6.52 -3.46 -11.19
C ARG A 86 -5.06 -3.47 -11.64
N PHE A 87 -4.13 -3.07 -10.78
CA PHE A 87 -2.71 -3.07 -11.07
C PHE A 87 -2.17 -4.50 -11.29
N LYS A 88 -2.62 -5.46 -10.47
CA LYS A 88 -2.21 -6.87 -10.57
C LYS A 88 -2.92 -7.61 -11.71
N HIS A 89 -4.15 -7.24 -12.05
CA HIS A 89 -4.98 -7.94 -13.01
C HIS A 89 -5.36 -7.06 -14.20
N THR A 90 -4.70 -7.26 -15.34
CA THR A 90 -4.98 -6.54 -16.58
C THR A 90 -6.42 -6.74 -17.07
N VAL A 91 -6.99 -7.94 -16.89
CA VAL A 91 -8.39 -8.28 -17.22
C VAL A 91 -9.29 -8.21 -15.98
N TYR A 92 -9.20 -7.12 -15.21
CA TYR A 92 -9.91 -6.94 -13.94
C TYR A 92 -11.44 -7.03 -14.10
N GLN A 93 -12.02 -6.52 -15.19
CA GLN A 93 -13.47 -6.47 -15.41
C GLN A 93 -14.08 -7.88 -15.41
N LYS A 94 -13.48 -8.83 -16.14
CA LYS A 94 -13.94 -10.22 -16.16
C LYS A 94 -13.80 -10.87 -14.79
N ARG A 95 -12.72 -10.61 -14.06
CA ARG A 95 -12.50 -11.18 -12.73
C ARG A 95 -13.50 -10.65 -11.69
N PHE A 96 -13.78 -9.34 -11.70
CA PHE A 96 -14.83 -8.78 -10.85
C PHE A 96 -16.19 -9.39 -11.17
N HIS A 97 -16.51 -9.57 -12.45
CA HIS A 97 -17.75 -10.24 -12.87
C HIS A 97 -17.87 -11.65 -12.29
N GLU A 98 -16.82 -12.46 -12.37
CA GLU A 98 -16.83 -13.81 -11.77
C GLU A 98 -16.91 -13.78 -10.24
N ILE A 99 -16.25 -12.80 -9.59
CA ILE A 99 -16.40 -12.61 -8.14
C ILE A 99 -17.85 -12.30 -7.78
N PHE A 100 -18.52 -11.39 -8.50
CA PHE A 100 -19.92 -11.05 -8.24
C PHE A 100 -20.86 -12.23 -8.50
N LYS A 101 -20.60 -13.03 -9.54
CA LYS A 101 -21.34 -14.30 -9.74
C LYS A 101 -21.19 -15.23 -8.55
N ASN A 102 -19.97 -15.44 -8.07
CA ASN A 102 -19.69 -16.32 -6.94
C ASN A 102 -20.33 -15.79 -5.64
N ILE A 103 -20.35 -14.47 -5.43
CA ILE A 103 -21.07 -13.87 -4.29
C ILE A 103 -22.57 -14.13 -4.43
N ALA A 104 -23.14 -13.94 -5.62
CA ALA A 104 -24.57 -14.18 -5.86
C ALA A 104 -24.96 -15.66 -5.68
N THR A 105 -24.06 -16.61 -5.97
CA THR A 105 -24.31 -18.04 -5.71
C THR A 105 -24.21 -18.38 -4.22
N LEU A 106 -23.26 -17.79 -3.49
CA LEU A 106 -23.10 -17.99 -2.04
C LEU A 106 -24.23 -17.37 -1.23
N TYR A 107 -24.71 -16.20 -1.65
CA TYR A 107 -25.78 -15.45 -0.99
C TYR A 107 -27.03 -15.43 -1.84
N ARG A 108 -27.51 -16.62 -2.24
CA ARG A 108 -28.81 -16.73 -2.91
C ARG A 108 -29.88 -16.14 -1.98
N PRO A 109 -30.68 -15.17 -2.42
CA PRO A 109 -31.77 -14.66 -1.60
C PRO A 109 -32.71 -15.83 -1.27
N ILE A 110 -32.98 -16.02 0.02
CA ILE A 110 -34.03 -16.93 0.48
C ILE A 110 -35.32 -16.37 -0.13
N SER A 111 -35.94 -17.10 -1.05
CA SER A 111 -37.23 -16.71 -1.59
C SER A 111 -38.22 -16.73 -0.43
N THR A 112 -38.63 -15.55 0.05
CA THR A 112 -39.87 -15.43 0.82
C THR A 112 -41.02 -15.50 -0.17
N ASP A 113 -41.19 -16.66 -0.80
CA ASP A 113 -42.45 -17.00 -1.42
C ASP A 113 -43.39 -17.30 -0.24
N ASN A 114 -44.10 -16.26 0.21
CA ASN A 114 -45.36 -16.45 0.92
C ASN A 114 -46.40 -16.96 -0.08
N ASP A 115 -46.17 -18.16 -0.60
CA ASP A 115 -47.22 -19.01 -1.15
C ASP A 115 -47.77 -19.83 0.02
N PRO A 116 -49.06 -19.69 0.39
CA PRO A 116 -49.64 -20.45 1.49
C PRO A 116 -49.95 -21.89 1.03
N LYS A 117 -48.91 -22.68 0.76
CA LYS A 117 -48.99 -24.15 0.73
C LYS A 117 -47.59 -24.78 0.68
N THR A 118 -47.06 -25.10 1.85
CA THR A 118 -46.69 -26.47 2.26
C THR A 118 -45.82 -26.35 3.51
N THR A 119 -46.44 -26.53 4.66
CA THR A 119 -45.76 -26.98 5.88
C THR A 119 -45.15 -28.34 5.59
N GLN A 120 -43.82 -28.48 5.63
CA GLN A 120 -43.12 -29.62 6.25
C GLN A 120 -41.69 -29.19 6.65
N ASP A 121 -41.55 -28.95 7.96
CA ASP A 121 -40.49 -29.45 8.84
C ASP A 121 -39.11 -29.75 8.23
N THR A 122 -38.11 -28.90 8.49
CA THR A 122 -36.76 -29.39 8.81
C THR A 122 -36.02 -28.37 9.70
N THR A 123 -35.59 -28.87 10.84
CA THR A 123 -34.82 -28.24 11.92
C THR A 123 -33.57 -27.47 11.44
N PRO A 124 -33.20 -26.34 12.07
CA PRO A 124 -31.95 -25.63 11.76
C PRO A 124 -30.72 -26.47 12.13
N PRO A 125 -29.66 -26.54 11.29
CA PRO A 125 -28.38 -27.04 11.75
C PRO A 125 -27.72 -25.98 12.62
N GLU A 126 -27.58 -26.32 13.90
CA GLU A 126 -26.78 -25.63 14.90
C GLU A 126 -25.36 -25.41 14.33
N THR A 127 -24.97 -24.15 14.16
CA THR A 127 -23.65 -23.79 13.63
C THR A 127 -22.67 -23.72 14.79
N GLU A 128 -21.92 -24.79 14.99
CA GLU A 128 -20.68 -24.80 15.80
C GLU A 128 -19.66 -23.79 15.24
N PRO A 129 -18.91 -23.06 16.10
CA PRO A 129 -17.91 -22.10 15.66
C PRO A 129 -16.69 -22.82 15.07
N VAL A 130 -16.53 -22.76 13.75
CA VAL A 130 -15.30 -23.23 13.08
C VAL A 130 -14.14 -22.29 13.44
N ALA A 131 -13.33 -22.72 14.40
CA ALA A 131 -12.05 -22.12 14.72
C ALA A 131 -11.07 -22.36 13.57
N ILE A 132 -10.77 -21.32 12.77
CA ILE A 132 -9.67 -21.35 11.81
C ILE A 132 -8.40 -21.00 12.57
N THR A 133 -7.76 -22.01 13.15
CA THR A 133 -6.36 -21.94 13.57
C THR A 133 -5.57 -22.84 12.64
N GLU A 134 -4.95 -22.28 11.60
CA GLU A 134 -3.80 -22.91 10.95
C GLU A 134 -2.94 -21.87 10.22
N ILE A 135 -1.96 -21.39 10.98
CA ILE A 135 -0.54 -21.29 10.63
C ILE A 135 -0.26 -21.35 9.12
N ILE A 136 -0.16 -20.19 8.48
CA ILE A 136 0.46 -20.06 7.15
C ILE A 136 1.98 -20.03 7.37
N PRO A 137 2.76 -21.00 6.86
CA PRO A 137 4.22 -20.94 6.94
C PRO A 137 4.76 -19.81 6.04
N PRO A 138 5.79 -19.06 6.45
CA PRO A 138 6.38 -18.04 5.60
C PRO A 138 7.16 -18.70 4.46
N THR A 139 6.60 -18.67 3.25
CA THR A 139 7.36 -19.00 2.04
C THR A 139 8.36 -17.88 1.74
N PRO A 140 9.64 -18.19 1.46
CA PRO A 140 10.61 -17.18 1.07
C PRO A 140 10.31 -16.72 -0.36
N ILE A 141 9.77 -15.51 -0.48
CA ILE A 141 9.60 -14.85 -1.77
C ILE A 141 10.99 -14.44 -2.27
N SER A 142 11.56 -15.26 -3.16
CA SER A 142 12.70 -14.87 -3.98
C SER A 142 12.22 -13.85 -5.02
N THR A 143 12.38 -12.58 -4.70
CA THR A 143 12.20 -11.50 -5.67
C THR A 143 13.53 -10.80 -5.89
N HIS A 144 14.32 -11.34 -6.82
CA HIS A 144 15.16 -10.47 -7.62
C HIS A 144 14.22 -9.53 -8.40
N SER A 145 14.33 -8.22 -8.12
CA SER A 145 13.67 -7.14 -8.85
C SER A 145 12.15 -6.96 -8.60
N ILE A 146 11.76 -6.68 -7.36
CA ILE A 146 10.58 -5.84 -7.11
C ILE A 146 11.07 -4.52 -6.53
N VAL A 147 10.88 -3.45 -7.28
CA VAL A 147 11.03 -2.07 -6.80
C VAL A 147 10.01 -1.88 -5.69
N ALA A 148 10.43 -2.01 -4.43
CA ALA A 148 9.64 -1.57 -3.29
C ALA A 148 9.73 -0.05 -3.20
N PRO A 149 8.60 0.68 -3.30
CA PRO A 149 8.47 1.82 -2.40
C PRO A 149 7.00 2.14 -2.14
N ILE A 150 6.48 1.80 -0.96
CA ILE A 150 5.31 2.53 -0.45
C ILE A 150 5.50 2.78 1.04
N LEU A 151 6.31 3.78 1.35
CA LEU A 151 6.20 4.56 2.58
C LEU A 151 6.39 6.02 2.19
N THR A 152 5.30 6.79 2.19
CA THR A 152 5.36 8.25 2.16
C THR A 152 4.25 8.77 3.06
N ALA A 153 4.64 9.25 4.24
CA ALA A 153 3.79 10.08 5.07
C ALA A 153 3.72 11.47 4.41
N LYS A 154 2.56 11.82 3.86
CA LYS A 154 2.28 13.21 3.48
C LYS A 154 1.66 13.91 4.68
N GLU A 155 2.48 14.67 5.39
CA GLU A 155 2.25 16.01 5.95
C GLU A 155 3.50 16.41 6.77
N SER A 156 3.89 17.68 6.65
CA SER A 156 5.08 18.35 7.20
C SER A 156 6.37 18.28 6.37
N ILE A 157 6.60 19.36 5.61
CA ILE A 157 7.93 19.81 5.22
C ILE A 157 8.68 20.12 6.53
N CYS A 158 9.44 19.16 7.05
CA CYS A 158 10.51 19.50 8.00
C CYS A 158 11.69 19.99 7.16
N GLN A 159 11.97 21.29 7.21
CA GLN A 159 13.24 21.82 6.75
C GLN A 159 14.34 21.39 7.73
N CYS A 160 14.75 20.12 7.69
CA CYS A 160 16.03 19.73 8.27
C CYS A 160 17.10 20.45 7.45
N HIS A 161 17.77 21.43 8.06
CA HIS A 161 18.84 22.23 7.47
C HIS A 161 20.06 21.34 7.16
N LYS A 162 20.04 20.62 6.04
CA LYS A 162 21.27 20.11 5.43
C LYS A 162 21.81 21.25 4.60
N SER A 163 22.96 21.81 5.02
CA SER A 163 23.64 22.93 4.36
C SER A 163 23.70 22.73 2.85
N PRO A 164 23.54 23.80 2.06
CA PRO A 164 23.67 23.71 0.62
C PRO A 164 25.07 23.17 0.26
N PRO A 165 25.21 22.36 -0.81
CA PRO A 165 26.51 21.98 -1.31
C PRO A 165 27.29 23.26 -1.63
N SER A 166 28.51 23.34 -1.09
CA SER A 166 29.47 24.39 -1.40
C SER A 166 29.54 24.54 -2.92
N LYS A 167 29.10 25.69 -3.42
CA LYS A 167 29.46 26.12 -4.77
C LYS A 167 30.96 26.37 -4.75
N ASN A 168 31.75 25.32 -4.95
CA ASN A 168 33.13 25.48 -5.35
C ASN A 168 33.09 26.09 -6.76
N ALA A 169 33.34 27.39 -6.78
CA ALA A 169 33.72 28.12 -7.97
C ALA A 169 34.86 27.36 -8.67
N LEU A 170 34.60 26.95 -9.91
CA LEU A 170 35.63 26.72 -10.92
C LEU A 170 35.08 27.36 -12.20
N ILE A 171 35.60 28.57 -12.42
CA ILE A 171 35.79 29.37 -13.65
C ILE A 171 34.89 29.01 -14.83
#